data_AF-A0A5N9I2U3-F1
#
_entry.id   AF-A0A5N9I2U3-F1
#
_cell.length_a   1.000
_cell.length_b   1.000
_cell.length_c   1.000
_cell.angle_alpha   90.00
_cell.angle_beta   90.00
_cell.angle_gamma   90.00
#
_symmetry.space_group_name_H-M   'P 1'
#
loop_
_entity.id
_entity.type
_entity.pdbx_description
1 polymer ?
#
loop_
_entity_poly.entity_id
_entity_poly.type
_entity_poly.pdbx_seq_one_letter_code
_entity_poly.pdbx_strand_id
1 'polypeptide(L)' 'MLWLGPDKARFKLQRRIAGVVLFIAVFFLAAQIEAWLSGNVAFGDLLDGIVLTALAGGMFHLAGKW' A
#
# COMPACT_ATOMS: atom_id res chain seq x y z
N MET A 1 19.40 -16.15 -16.39
CA MET A 1 20.17 -16.02 -15.12
C MET A 1 19.33 -16.60 -13.98
N LEU A 2 19.59 -17.85 -13.60
CA LEU A 2 18.93 -18.52 -12.47
C LEU A 2 19.76 -18.28 -11.21
N TRP A 3 19.62 -17.09 -10.62
CA TRP A 3 20.22 -16.79 -9.32
C TRP A 3 19.26 -17.30 -8.22
N LEU A 4 19.53 -18.50 -7.70
CA LEU A 4 18.85 -19.15 -6.57
C LEU A 4 19.53 -18.80 -5.23
N GLY A 5 19.75 -17.51 -4.97
CA GLY A 5 20.27 -16.99 -3.71
C GLY A 5 19.16 -16.52 -2.76
N PRO A 6 19.49 -16.22 -1.48
CA PRO A 6 18.55 -15.73 -0.44
C PRO A 6 17.74 -14.49 -0.85
N ASP A 7 18.15 -13.78 -1.89
CA ASP A 7 17.44 -12.64 -2.46
C ASP A 7 16.06 -13.00 -3.00
N LYS A 8 15.87 -14.16 -3.64
CA LYS A 8 14.56 -14.56 -4.17
C LYS A 8 13.51 -14.75 -3.06
N ALA A 9 13.91 -15.31 -1.93
CA ALA A 9 13.05 -15.46 -0.76
C ALA A 9 12.76 -14.10 -0.11
N ARG A 10 13.75 -13.20 -0.06
CA ARG A 10 13.58 -11.82 0.41
C ARG A 10 12.61 -11.02 -0.45
N PHE A 11 12.71 -11.08 -1.78
CA PHE A 11 11.77 -10.39 -2.67
C PHE A 11 10.33 -10.94 -2.53
N LYS A 12 10.19 -12.26 -2.37
CA LYS A 12 8.88 -12.88 -2.10
C LYS A 12 8.28 -12.43 -0.77
N LEU A 13 9.11 -12.30 0.27
CA LEU A 13 8.71 -11.80 1.58
C LEU A 13 8.36 -10.30 1.52
N GLN A 14 9.19 -9.49 0.87
CA GLN A 14 8.94 -8.06 0.65
C GLN A 14 7.62 -7.83 -0.08
N ARG A 15 7.32 -8.62 -1.11
CA ARG A 15 6.05 -8.54 -1.83
C ARG A 15 4.85 -8.90 -0.96
N ARG A 16 4.98 -9.88 -0.06
CA ARG A 16 3.93 -10.22 0.92
C ARG A 16 3.70 -9.08 1.90
N ILE A 17 4.77 -8.52 2.46
CA ILE A 17 4.70 -7.39 3.40
C ILE A 17 4.07 -6.17 2.70
N ALA A 18 4.54 -5.82 1.51
CA ALA A 18 3.99 -4.72 0.72
C ALA A 18 2.51 -4.96 0.36
N GLY A 19 2.11 -6.20 0.11
CA GLY A 19 0.71 -6.57 -0.12
C GLY A 19 -0.16 -6.33 1.11
N VAL A 20 0.31 -6.70 2.31
CA VAL A 20 -0.39 -6.42 3.58
C VAL A 20 -0.49 -4.91 3.82
N VAL A 21 0.58 -4.16 3.58
CA VAL A 21 0.58 -2.70 3.72
C VAL A 21 -0.41 -2.06 2.75
N LEU A 22 -0.44 -2.49 1.48
CA LEU A 22 -1.41 -2.01 0.49
C LEU A 22 -2.85 -2.33 0.91
N PHE A 23 -3.10 -3.54 1.40
CA PHE A 23 -4.40 -3.92 1.93
C PHE A 23 -4.85 -2.96 3.04
N ILE A 24 -4.02 -2.74 4.06
CA ILE A 24 -4.33 -1.82 5.17
C ILE A 24 -4.58 -0.40 4.65
N ALA A 25 -3.75 0.09 3.71
CA ALA A 25 -3.89 1.44 3.16
C ALA A 25 -5.23 1.61 2.41
N VAL A 26 -5.69 0.61 1.66
CA VAL A 26 -6.98 0.65 0.97
C VAL A 26 -8.15 0.72 1.96
N PHE A 27 -8.13 -0.07 3.03
CA PHE A 27 -9.18 -0.01 4.07
C PHE A 27 -9.16 1.33 4.81
N PHE A 28 -7.97 1.86 5.10
CA PHE A 28 -7.83 3.17 5.70
C PHE A 28 -8.40 4.28 4.81
N LEU A 29 -8.11 4.25 3.51
CA LEU A 29 -8.68 5.19 2.54
C LEU A 29 -10.21 5.05 2.46
N ALA A 30 -10.75 3.84 2.46
CA ALA A 30 -12.19 3.62 2.48
C ALA A 30 -12.84 4.27 3.72
N ALA A 31 -12.23 4.10 4.90
CA ALA A 31 -12.69 4.74 6.12
C ALA A 31 -12.61 6.28 6.05
N GLN A 32 -11.55 6.84 5.46
CA GLN A 32 -11.42 8.28 5.27
C GLN A 32 -12.45 8.85 4.28
N ILE A 33 -12.78 8.11 3.22
CA ILE A 33 -13.85 8.48 2.28
C ILE A 33 -15.19 8.53 3.01
N GLU A 34 -15.51 7.50 3.79
CA GLU A 34 -16.76 7.45 4.57
C GLU A 34 -16.82 8.58 5.62
N ALA A 35 -15.71 8.83 6.31
CA ALA A 35 -15.60 9.91 7.29
C ALA A 35 -15.75 11.29 6.62
N TRP A 36 -15.22 11.49 5.42
CA TRP A 36 -15.37 12.74 4.67
C TRP A 36 -16.81 12.94 4.18
N LEU A 37 -17.45 11.89 3.65
CA LEU A 37 -18.85 11.93 3.22
C LEU A 37 -19.83 12.16 4.37
N SER A 38 -19.49 11.71 5.58
CA SER A 38 -20.26 11.96 6.81
C SER A 38 -19.94 13.32 7.47
N GLY A 39 -19.03 14.12 6.89
CA GLY A 39 -18.67 15.44 7.40
C GLY A 39 -17.81 15.43 8.66
N ASN A 40 -17.18 14.29 8.98
CA ASN A 40 -16.42 14.08 10.22
C ASN A 40 -14.92 14.39 10.11
N VAL A 41 -14.40 14.56 8.89
CA VAL A 41 -12.98 14.87 8.62
C VAL A 41 -12.82 15.88 7.50
N ALA A 42 -11.68 16.54 7.45
CA ALA A 42 -11.37 17.53 6.43
C ALA A 42 -10.99 16.86 5.10
N PHE A 43 -11.08 17.61 4.01
CA PHE A 43 -10.59 17.15 2.70
C PHE A 43 -9.09 16.82 2.72
N GLY A 44 -8.31 17.45 3.60
CA GLY A 44 -6.89 17.12 3.80
C GLY A 44 -6.66 15.68 4.27
N ASP A 45 -7.49 15.18 5.19
CA ASP A 45 -7.39 13.81 5.70
C ASP A 45 -7.66 12.77 4.61
N LEU A 46 -8.58 13.09 3.69
CA LEU A 46 -8.85 12.28 2.50
C LEU A 46 -7.63 12.27 1.56
N LEU A 47 -7.01 13.41 1.30
CA LEU A 47 -5.80 13.50 0.46
C LEU A 47 -4.65 12.69 1.04
N ASP A 48 -4.44 12.75 2.36
CA ASP A 48 -3.42 11.94 3.04
C ASP A 48 -3.68 10.44 2.86
N GLY A 49 -4.94 10.00 2.98
CA GLY A 49 -5.33 8.63 2.69
C GLY A 49 -5.04 8.21 1.24
N ILE A 50 -5.29 9.10 0.27
CA ILE A 50 -5.00 8.85 -1.15
C ILE A 50 -3.49 8.72 -1.37
N VAL A 51 -2.68 9.64 -0.81
CA VAL A 51 -1.22 9.64 -0.95
C VAL A 51 -0.63 8.37 -0.32
N LEU A 52 -1.05 7.99 0.88
CA LEU A 52 -0.60 6.77 1.56
C LEU A 52 -0.92 5.52 0.73
N THR A 53 -2.12 5.44 0.17
CA THR A 53 -2.54 4.30 -0.67
C THR A 53 -1.74 4.24 -1.97
N ALA A 54 -1.49 5.38 -2.60
CA ALA A 54 -0.66 5.46 -3.81
C ALA A 54 0.78 5.02 -3.55
N LEU A 55 1.38 5.45 -2.44
CA LEU A 55 2.72 5.03 -2.02
C LEU A 55 2.78 3.51 -1.74
N ALA A 56 1.79 2.98 -1.02
CA ALA A 56 1.69 1.54 -0.77
C ALA A 56 1.57 0.73 -2.08
N GLY A 57 0.78 1.23 -3.02
CA GLY A 57 0.64 0.65 -4.36
C GLY A 57 1.95 0.67 -5.14
N GLY A 58 2.68 1.78 -5.09
CA GLY A 58 4.00 1.93 -5.69
C GLY A 58 5.02 0.94 -5.12
N MET A 59 5.06 0.78 -3.79
CA MET A 59 5.92 -0.20 -3.13
C MET A 59 5.59 -1.63 -3.56
N PHE A 60 4.31 -1.99 -3.61
CA PHE A 60 3.88 -3.32 -4.05
C PHE A 60 4.21 -3.59 -5.52
N HIS A 61 4.01 -2.59 -6.39
CA HIS A 61 4.33 -2.68 -7.82
C HIS A 61 5.82 -2.88 -8.05
N LEU A 62 6.66 -2.09 -7.38
CA LEU A 62 8.11 -2.24 -7.46
C LEU A 62 8.54 -3.61 -6.92
N ALA A 63 8.00 -4.06 -5.79
CA ALA A 63 8.31 -5.38 -5.23
C ALA A 63 7.90 -6.56 -6.14
N GLY A 64 7.05 -6.34 -7.16
CA GLY A 64 6.67 -7.34 -8.15
C GLY A 64 7.56 -7.38 -9.40
N LYS A 65 8.40 -6.36 -9.63
CA LYS A 65 9.28 -6.24 -10.81
C LYS A 65 10.71 -6.74 -10.59
N TRP A 66 11.10 -7.02 -9.36
CA TRP A 66 12.39 -7.59 -8.97
C TRP A 66 12.25 -9.08 -8.64
#